data_AF-A0A843FXT9-F1
#
_entry.id   AF-A0A843FXT9-F1
#
_cell.length_a   1.000
_cell.length_b   1.000
_cell.length_c   1.000
_cell.angle_alpha   90.00
_cell.angle_beta   90.00
_cell.angle_gamma   90.00
#
_symmetry.space_group_name_H-M   'P 1'
#
loop_
_entity.id
_entity.type
_entity.pdbx_description
1 polymer ?
#
loop_
_entity_poly.entity_id
_entity_poly.type
_entity_poly.pdbx_seq_one_letter_code
_entity_poly.pdbx_strand_id
1 'polypeptide(L)'
;MENRFKAVSDMESKPADKRRLREDLRKMPKILIVGELLLSFVLLRYLMNFTSMVSPTEGDWLQVWVNLQSIVVSLLMAILTVSSIIGIPSAKPQSWRTVVRSAVLLNIINWFYIYLERREILISGVVFDVRFIALLMVVVVVIMLLPQVRRFYTPPMMEVPPIKAWLRYIFNVPMDVADSFRFRYADEENKPEEKINE
;
A
#
# COMPACT_ATOMS: atom_id res chain seq x y z
N MET A 1 -35.03 -41.88 -7.47
CA MET A 1 -34.39 -40.80 -8.26
C MET A 1 -34.48 -39.43 -7.59
N GLU A 2 -35.37 -39.24 -6.63
CA GLU A 2 -35.62 -37.97 -5.91
C GLU A 2 -34.45 -37.48 -5.04
N ASN A 3 -33.64 -38.38 -4.49
CA ASN A 3 -32.51 -38.02 -3.61
C ASN A 3 -31.30 -37.41 -4.33
N ARG A 4 -31.16 -37.61 -5.65
CA ARG A 4 -30.07 -36.99 -6.42
C ARG A 4 -30.38 -35.54 -6.83
N PHE A 5 -31.66 -35.19 -6.98
CA PHE A 5 -32.07 -33.82 -7.29
C PHE A 5 -31.90 -32.87 -6.10
N LYS A 6 -32.11 -33.37 -4.86
CA LYS A 6 -31.86 -32.60 -3.64
C LYS A 6 -30.37 -32.25 -3.45
N ALA A 7 -29.47 -33.18 -3.78
CA ALA A 7 -28.03 -32.96 -3.69
C ALA A 7 -27.51 -31.93 -4.72
N VAL A 8 -28.12 -31.85 -5.91
CA VAL A 8 -27.78 -30.83 -6.91
C VAL A 8 -28.36 -29.46 -6.54
N SER A 9 -29.58 -29.44 -5.98
CA SER A 9 -30.23 -28.24 -5.43
C SER A 9 -29.46 -27.64 -4.24
N ASP A 10 -28.81 -28.47 -3.42
CA ASP A 10 -27.99 -28.00 -2.28
C ASP A 10 -26.57 -27.58 -2.71
N MET A 11 -26.03 -28.10 -3.82
CA MET A 11 -24.80 -27.56 -4.44
C MET A 11 -25.01 -26.20 -5.12
N GLU A 12 -26.27 -25.88 -5.43
CA GLU A 12 -26.73 -24.57 -5.89
C GLU A 12 -27.01 -23.62 -4.71
N SER A 13 -26.35 -23.82 -3.56
CA SER A 13 -26.40 -22.94 -2.39
C SER A 13 -25.93 -21.52 -2.76
N LYS A 14 -26.93 -20.77 -3.21
CA LYS A 14 -27.13 -19.32 -3.30
C LYS A 14 -25.89 -18.49 -3.66
N PRO A 15 -25.86 -17.83 -4.83
CA PRO A 15 -24.88 -16.77 -5.11
C PRO A 15 -24.88 -15.65 -4.05
N ALA A 16 -25.95 -15.50 -3.26
CA ALA A 16 -26.02 -14.61 -2.11
C ALA A 16 -25.04 -14.98 -0.98
N ASP A 17 -24.75 -16.26 -0.77
CA ASP A 17 -23.87 -16.74 0.31
C ASP A 17 -22.39 -16.54 -0.08
N LYS A 18 -22.05 -16.79 -1.35
CA LYS A 18 -20.73 -16.45 -1.92
C LYS A 18 -20.47 -14.93 -1.93
N ARG A 19 -21.51 -14.10 -2.12
CA ARG A 19 -21.39 -12.64 -2.02
C ARG A 19 -21.12 -12.19 -0.58
N ARG A 20 -21.84 -12.75 0.41
CA ARG A 20 -21.61 -12.47 1.84
C ARG A 20 -20.21 -12.91 2.30
N LEU A 21 -19.75 -14.09 1.90
CA LEU A 21 -18.37 -14.54 2.14
C LEU A 21 -17.32 -13.60 1.51
N ARG A 22 -17.58 -13.09 0.29
CA ARG A 22 -16.71 -12.09 -0.36
C ARG A 22 -16.73 -10.74 0.35
N GLU A 23 -17.88 -10.32 0.88
CA GLU A 23 -18.05 -9.08 1.65
C GLU A 23 -17.36 -9.17 3.01
N ASP A 24 -17.47 -10.30 3.72
CA ASP A 24 -16.79 -10.50 5.00
C ASP A 24 -15.27 -10.66 4.83
N LEU A 25 -14.79 -11.24 3.72
CA LEU A 25 -13.36 -11.30 3.38
C LEU A 25 -12.77 -9.93 2.99
N ARG A 26 -13.60 -8.97 2.56
CA ARG A 26 -13.17 -7.62 2.13
C ARG A 26 -13.32 -6.55 3.21
N LYS A 27 -13.77 -6.89 4.41
CA LYS A 27 -13.74 -5.94 5.53
C LYS A 27 -12.30 -5.52 5.80
N MET A 28 -12.06 -4.23 5.70
CA MET A 28 -10.76 -3.63 5.96
C MET A 28 -10.32 -3.98 7.39
N PRO A 29 -9.14 -4.58 7.60
CA PRO A 29 -8.71 -4.96 8.93
C PRO A 29 -8.51 -3.69 9.78
N LYS A 30 -8.98 -3.71 11.03
CA LYS A 30 -8.95 -2.53 11.93
C LYS A 30 -7.55 -1.94 12.09
N ILE A 31 -6.51 -2.77 12.04
CA ILE A 31 -5.11 -2.33 12.11
C ILE A 31 -4.70 -1.47 10.91
N LEU A 32 -5.34 -1.66 9.76
CA LEU A 32 -5.07 -0.86 8.56
C LEU A 32 -5.66 0.55 8.65
N ILE A 33 -6.77 0.71 9.38
CA ILE A 33 -7.33 2.02 9.74
C ILE A 33 -6.33 2.81 10.60
N VAL A 34 -5.63 2.13 11.51
CA VAL A 34 -4.55 2.76 12.28
C VAL A 34 -3.43 3.23 11.35
N GLY A 35 -3.02 2.40 10.37
CA GLY A 35 -2.03 2.79 9.37
C GLY A 35 -2.45 4.01 8.53
N GLU A 36 -3.71 4.08 8.15
CA GLU A 36 -4.29 5.22 7.45
C GLU A 36 -4.30 6.50 8.31
N LEU A 37 -4.67 6.40 9.58
CA LEU A 37 -4.64 7.51 10.53
C LEU A 37 -3.22 8.03 10.75
N LEU A 38 -2.24 7.13 10.88
CA LEU A 38 -0.83 7.50 11.00
C LEU A 38 -0.35 8.26 9.75
N LEU A 39 -0.64 7.77 8.55
CA LEU A 39 -0.29 8.46 7.31
C LEU A 39 -1.01 9.80 7.17
N SER A 40 -2.26 9.89 7.62
CA SER A 40 -3.01 11.15 7.64
C SER A 40 -2.39 12.17 8.59
N PHE A 41 -1.91 11.73 9.75
CA PHE A 41 -1.16 12.58 10.69
C PHE A 41 0.16 13.07 10.07
N VAL A 42 0.88 12.17 9.39
CA VAL A 42 2.12 12.52 8.67
C VAL A 42 1.84 13.53 7.55
N LEU A 43 0.75 13.36 6.80
CA LEU A 43 0.30 14.29 5.77
C LEU A 43 0.01 15.67 6.37
N LEU A 44 -0.75 15.72 7.47
CA LEU A 44 -1.05 16.96 8.18
C LEU A 44 0.23 17.71 8.55
N ARG A 45 1.22 17.00 9.09
CA ARG A 45 2.54 17.59 9.41
C ARG A 45 3.21 18.20 8.17
N TYR A 46 3.23 17.49 7.04
CA TYR A 46 3.85 18.03 5.81
C TYR A 46 3.11 19.27 5.28
N LEU A 47 1.77 19.31 5.39
CA LEU A 47 0.98 20.49 5.05
C LEU A 47 1.29 21.68 5.97
N MET A 48 1.40 21.46 7.28
CA MET A 48 1.76 22.51 8.24
C MET A 48 3.19 23.02 8.03
N ASN A 49 4.13 22.13 7.66
CA ASN A 49 5.49 22.52 7.32
C ASN A 49 5.52 23.43 6.09
N PHE A 50 4.73 23.08 5.06
CA PHE A 50 4.57 23.91 3.86
C PHE A 50 4.04 25.32 4.21
N THR A 51 3.01 25.44 5.04
CA THR A 51 2.48 26.76 5.43
C THR A 51 3.48 27.60 6.23
N SER A 52 4.33 26.96 7.04
CA SER A 52 5.36 27.67 7.81
C SER A 52 6.50 28.23 6.93
N MET A 53 6.80 27.57 5.81
CA MET A 53 7.90 27.94 4.91
C MET A 53 7.52 29.05 3.91
N VAL A 54 6.23 29.34 3.74
CA VAL A 54 5.69 30.39 2.85
C VAL A 54 5.76 31.80 3.48
N SER A 55 6.14 31.90 4.77
CA SER A 55 6.39 33.18 5.44
C SER A 55 7.51 34.00 4.75
N PRO A 56 7.51 35.35 4.80
CA PRO A 56 8.45 36.19 4.06
C PRO A 56 9.88 35.79 4.35
N THR A 57 10.60 35.43 3.29
CA THR A 57 11.99 34.97 3.35
C THR A 57 12.89 36.20 3.43
N GLU A 58 12.93 36.83 4.60
CA GLU A 58 13.92 37.85 4.92
C GLU A 58 15.24 37.12 5.21
N GLY A 59 16.24 37.25 4.34
CA GLY A 59 17.53 36.57 4.53
C GLY A 59 18.43 36.54 3.30
N ASP A 60 19.64 36.02 3.49
CA ASP A 60 20.66 35.84 2.45
C ASP A 60 20.15 35.00 1.27
N TRP A 61 20.65 35.27 0.05
CA TRP A 61 20.18 34.59 -1.17
C TRP A 61 20.34 33.05 -1.08
N LEU A 62 21.34 32.58 -0.35
CA LEU A 62 21.56 31.15 -0.12
C LEU A 62 20.43 30.53 0.73
N GLN A 63 19.95 31.26 1.74
CA GLN A 63 18.88 30.82 2.63
C GLN A 63 17.53 30.75 1.91
N VAL A 64 17.24 31.71 1.04
CA VAL A 64 16.02 31.68 0.21
C VAL A 64 16.06 30.51 -0.76
N TRP A 65 17.21 30.21 -1.38
CA TRP A 65 17.36 29.06 -2.27
C TRP A 65 17.12 27.73 -1.55
N VAL A 66 17.69 27.56 -0.36
CA VAL A 66 17.51 26.36 0.48
C VAL A 66 16.05 26.22 0.93
N ASN A 67 15.39 27.33 1.28
CA ASN A 67 13.97 27.32 1.63
C ASN A 67 13.10 26.90 0.43
N LEU A 68 13.38 27.42 -0.77
CA LEU A 68 12.67 27.03 -1.99
C LEU A 68 12.80 25.54 -2.29
N GLN A 69 14.00 24.96 -2.13
CA GLN A 69 14.20 23.52 -2.24
C GLN A 69 13.43 22.73 -1.18
N SER A 70 13.41 23.22 0.07
CA SER A 70 12.69 22.59 1.18
C SER A 70 11.17 22.57 0.97
N ILE A 71 10.63 23.62 0.33
CA ILE A 71 9.22 23.69 -0.08
C ILE A 71 8.91 22.62 -1.13
N VAL A 72 9.73 22.52 -2.18
CA VAL A 72 9.56 21.51 -3.24
C VAL A 72 9.61 20.09 -2.67
N VAL A 73 10.59 19.80 -1.80
CA VAL A 73 10.71 18.50 -1.15
C VAL A 73 9.50 18.21 -0.27
N SER A 74 9.04 19.19 0.53
CA SER A 74 7.85 19.02 1.38
C SER A 74 6.59 18.70 0.56
N LEU A 75 6.43 19.34 -0.61
CA LEU A 75 5.32 19.07 -1.51
C LEU A 75 5.38 17.65 -2.09
N LEU A 76 6.56 17.20 -2.53
CA LEU A 76 6.76 15.83 -3.02
C LEU A 76 6.44 14.79 -1.94
N MET A 77 6.86 15.03 -0.70
CA MET A 77 6.56 14.17 0.44
C MET A 77 5.04 14.10 0.71
N ALA A 78 4.35 15.23 0.61
CA ALA A 78 2.89 15.27 0.74
C ALA A 78 2.19 14.46 -0.37
N ILE A 79 2.61 14.61 -1.64
CA ILE A 79 2.05 13.86 -2.78
C ILE A 79 2.25 12.34 -2.60
N LEU A 80 3.45 11.92 -2.17
CA LEU A 80 3.74 10.51 -1.89
C LEU A 80 2.85 9.96 -0.76
N THR A 81 2.58 10.78 0.26
CA THR A 81 1.74 10.41 1.39
C THR A 81 0.28 10.27 0.97
N VAL A 82 -0.26 11.23 0.19
CA VAL A 82 -1.61 11.15 -0.39
C VAL A 82 -1.76 9.90 -1.26
N SER A 83 -0.80 9.65 -2.15
CA SER A 83 -0.78 8.45 -3.00
C SER A 83 -0.81 7.16 -2.17
N SER A 84 -0.17 7.19 -1.01
CA SER A 84 -0.18 6.06 -0.08
C SER A 84 -1.54 5.90 0.59
N ILE A 85 -2.13 6.96 1.12
CA ILE A 85 -3.45 6.93 1.77
C ILE A 85 -4.52 6.38 0.82
N ILE A 86 -4.56 6.88 -0.43
CA ILE A 86 -5.52 6.43 -1.45
C ILE A 86 -5.27 4.95 -1.83
N GLY A 87 -4.03 4.48 -1.76
CA GLY A 87 -3.67 3.10 -2.07
C GLY A 87 -4.16 2.08 -1.03
N ILE A 88 -4.35 2.48 0.23
CA ILE A 88 -4.72 1.58 1.32
C ILE A 88 -6.03 0.82 1.08
N PRO A 89 -7.18 1.49 0.80
CA PRO A 89 -8.47 0.81 0.66
C PRO A 89 -8.61 -0.04 -0.60
N SER A 90 -7.66 0.05 -1.55
CA SER A 90 -7.75 -0.61 -2.85
C SER A 90 -7.75 -2.14 -2.79
N ALA A 91 -7.28 -2.77 -1.71
CA ALA A 91 -7.14 -4.23 -1.56
C ALA A 91 -6.38 -4.94 -2.71
N LYS A 92 -5.58 -4.20 -3.50
CA LYS A 92 -4.75 -4.73 -4.58
C LYS A 92 -3.30 -4.88 -4.10
N PRO A 93 -2.60 -5.97 -4.45
CA PRO A 93 -1.19 -6.15 -4.08
C PRO A 93 -0.32 -5.01 -4.61
N GLN A 94 -0.64 -4.49 -5.78
CA GLN A 94 0.04 -3.32 -6.35
C GLN A 94 -0.02 -2.10 -5.42
N SER A 95 -1.18 -1.84 -4.83
CA SER A 95 -1.38 -0.70 -3.94
C SER A 95 -0.62 -0.88 -2.62
N TRP A 96 -0.60 -2.10 -2.06
CA TRP A 96 0.28 -2.43 -0.93
C TRP A 96 1.74 -2.10 -1.23
N ARG A 97 2.24 -2.48 -2.41
CA ARG A 97 3.63 -2.22 -2.81
C ARG A 97 3.91 -0.74 -2.93
N THR A 98 3.00 0.03 -3.52
CA THR A 98 3.11 1.49 -3.58
C THR A 98 3.19 2.10 -2.20
N VAL A 99 2.31 1.70 -1.27
CA VAL A 99 2.32 2.22 0.11
C VAL A 99 3.63 1.91 0.83
N VAL A 100 4.10 0.67 0.77
CA VAL A 100 5.35 0.27 1.44
C VAL A 100 6.56 0.98 0.82
N ARG A 101 6.64 1.06 -0.51
CA ARG A 101 7.73 1.78 -1.19
C ARG A 101 7.74 3.26 -0.85
N SER A 102 6.58 3.91 -0.92
CA SER A 102 6.43 5.30 -0.51
C SER A 102 6.81 5.47 0.96
N ALA A 103 6.41 4.56 1.84
CA ALA A 103 6.75 4.64 3.26
C ALA A 103 8.26 4.51 3.51
N VAL A 104 8.93 3.59 2.82
CA VAL A 104 10.39 3.44 2.87
C VAL A 104 11.10 4.68 2.30
N LEU A 105 10.64 5.20 1.16
CA LEU A 105 11.21 6.39 0.54
C LEU A 105 11.05 7.63 1.43
N LEU A 106 9.85 7.85 1.96
CA LEU A 106 9.58 8.91 2.94
C LEU A 106 10.48 8.75 4.19
N ASN A 107 10.72 7.52 4.65
CA ASN A 107 11.62 7.28 5.78
C ASN A 107 13.07 7.71 5.45
N ILE A 108 13.59 7.32 4.28
CA ILE A 108 14.94 7.69 3.81
C ILE A 108 15.07 9.21 3.71
N ILE A 109 14.07 9.89 3.12
CA ILE A 109 14.09 11.35 2.96
C ILE A 109 14.05 12.04 4.33
N ASN A 110 13.25 11.55 5.29
CA ASN A 110 13.23 12.10 6.64
C ASN A 110 14.58 11.93 7.36
N TRP A 111 15.27 10.79 7.20
CA TRP A 111 16.63 10.63 7.73
C TRP A 111 17.64 11.58 7.10
N PHE A 112 17.54 11.80 5.79
CA PHE A 112 18.36 12.79 5.11
C PHE A 112 18.09 14.21 5.62
N TYR A 113 16.83 14.55 5.86
CA TYR A 113 16.43 15.82 6.44
C TYR A 113 17.01 16.02 7.85
N ILE A 114 16.92 15.01 8.72
CA ILE A 114 17.55 15.03 10.07
C ILE A 114 19.06 15.24 9.98
N TYR A 115 19.73 14.58 9.01
CA TYR A 115 21.16 14.74 8.80
C TYR A 115 21.53 16.18 8.39
N LEU A 116 20.76 16.80 7.50
CA LEU A 116 20.97 18.17 7.04
C LEU A 116 20.64 19.20 8.13
N GLU A 117 19.57 19.00 8.89
CA GLU A 117 19.18 19.82 10.04
C GLU A 117 20.30 19.83 11.11
N ARG A 118 20.89 18.66 11.40
CA ARG A 118 22.03 18.55 12.34
C ARG A 118 23.27 19.33 11.87
N ARG A 119 23.39 19.61 10.57
CA ARG A 119 24.49 20.41 10.00
C ARG A 119 24.15 21.91 9.93
N GLU A 120 23.01 22.33 10.48
CA GLU A 120 22.52 23.71 10.46
C GLU A 120 22.29 24.25 9.04
N ILE A 121 22.16 23.36 8.05
CA ILE A 121 21.90 23.71 6.65
C ILE A 121 20.41 24.01 6.45
N LEU A 122 19.55 23.30 7.16
CA LEU A 122 18.10 23.45 7.09
C LEU A 122 17.55 24.06 8.36
N ILE A 123 16.60 24.96 8.21
CA ILE A 123 15.85 25.57 9.32
C ILE A 123 14.74 24.60 9.71
N SER A 124 14.69 24.23 10.98
CA SER A 124 13.68 23.32 11.53
C SER A 124 12.29 23.95 11.44
N GLY A 125 11.37 23.31 10.71
CA GLY A 125 9.95 23.65 10.78
C GLY A 125 9.37 23.35 12.17
N VAL A 126 8.72 24.36 12.76
CA VAL A 126 8.44 24.47 14.22
C VAL A 126 7.42 23.45 14.75
N VAL A 127 6.68 22.74 13.90
CA VAL A 127 5.41 22.15 14.35
C VAL A 127 5.53 20.72 14.90
N PHE A 128 6.38 19.86 14.33
CA PHE A 128 6.62 18.49 14.85
C PHE A 128 8.00 17.95 14.44
N ASP A 129 8.67 17.27 15.39
CA ASP A 129 10.00 16.68 15.20
C ASP A 129 10.00 15.67 14.03
N VAL A 130 10.93 15.85 13.10
CA VAL A 130 11.14 14.98 11.94
C VAL A 130 11.44 13.54 12.37
N ARG A 131 12.10 13.35 13.51
CA ARG A 131 12.43 12.03 14.08
C ARG A 131 11.18 11.25 14.44
N PHE A 132 10.18 11.94 14.99
CA PHE A 132 8.89 11.33 15.30
C PHE A 132 8.20 10.86 14.02
N ILE A 133 8.21 11.67 12.96
CA ILE A 133 7.66 11.29 11.66
C ILE A 133 8.39 10.09 11.06
N ALA A 134 9.73 10.07 11.10
CA ALA A 134 10.51 8.93 10.64
C ALA A 134 10.11 7.64 11.39
N LEU A 135 9.91 7.72 12.71
CA LEU A 135 9.45 6.59 13.51
C LEU A 135 8.04 6.14 13.11
N LEU A 136 7.10 7.06 12.88
CA LEU A 136 5.76 6.72 12.37
C LEU A 136 5.83 5.99 11.02
N MET A 137 6.71 6.40 10.12
CA MET A 137 6.89 5.70 8.84
C MET A 137 7.38 4.27 9.02
N VAL A 138 8.28 4.01 9.99
CA VAL A 138 8.69 2.63 10.34
C VAL A 138 7.49 1.83 10.83
N VAL A 139 6.67 2.41 11.71
CA VAL A 139 5.46 1.75 12.24
C VAL A 139 4.50 1.40 11.11
N VAL A 140 4.28 2.30 10.14
CA VAL A 140 3.44 2.03 8.97
C VAL A 140 3.98 0.84 8.16
N VAL A 141 5.29 0.77 7.92
CA VAL A 141 5.91 -0.38 7.22
C VAL A 141 5.70 -1.67 8.00
N VAL A 142 5.87 -1.65 9.32
CA VAL A 142 5.62 -2.81 10.18
C VAL A 142 4.17 -3.26 10.10
N ILE A 143 3.21 -2.33 10.19
CA ILE A 143 1.77 -2.61 10.06
C ILE A 143 1.49 -3.30 8.72
N MET A 144 2.06 -2.78 7.63
CA MET A 144 1.88 -3.35 6.28
C MET A 144 2.42 -4.77 6.13
N LEU A 145 3.42 -5.16 6.93
CA LEU A 145 4.02 -6.49 6.91
C LEU A 145 3.29 -7.50 7.82
N LEU A 146 2.34 -7.05 8.65
CA LEU A 146 1.58 -7.95 9.52
C LEU A 146 0.76 -8.97 8.72
N PRO A 147 0.60 -10.20 9.23
CA PRO A 147 -0.13 -11.26 8.53
C PRO A 147 -1.58 -10.88 8.16
N GLN A 148 -2.25 -10.14 9.05
CA GLN A 148 -3.64 -9.69 8.83
C GLN A 148 -3.76 -8.74 7.63
N VAL A 149 -2.79 -7.83 7.47
CA VAL A 149 -2.76 -6.88 6.36
C VAL A 149 -2.37 -7.58 5.06
N ARG A 150 -1.36 -8.46 5.10
CA ARG A 150 -0.97 -9.24 3.92
C ARG A 150 -2.09 -10.13 3.40
N ARG A 151 -2.91 -10.70 4.29
CA ARG A 151 -4.11 -11.46 3.92
C ARG A 151 -5.15 -10.58 3.19
N PHE A 152 -5.31 -9.32 3.59
CA PHE A 152 -6.22 -8.38 2.93
C PHE A 152 -5.81 -8.04 1.49
N TYR A 153 -4.50 -7.97 1.21
CA TYR A 153 -3.97 -7.69 -0.13
C TYR A 153 -3.71 -8.94 -0.99
N THR A 154 -3.88 -10.14 -0.42
CA THR A 154 -3.81 -11.41 -1.16
C THR A 154 -5.18 -11.67 -1.80
N PRO A 155 -5.26 -12.01 -3.10
CA PRO A 155 -6.54 -12.28 -3.71
C PRO A 155 -7.24 -13.49 -3.05
N PRO A 156 -8.58 -13.50 -3.01
CA PRO A 156 -9.33 -14.59 -2.39
C PRO A 156 -9.01 -15.91 -3.10
N MET A 157 -8.89 -17.00 -2.33
CA MET A 157 -8.52 -18.35 -2.78
C MET A 157 -7.01 -18.60 -3.04
N MET A 158 -6.13 -17.64 -2.74
CA MET A 158 -4.69 -17.91 -2.67
C MET A 158 -4.20 -17.99 -1.23
N GLU A 159 -3.22 -18.87 -1.01
CA GLU A 159 -2.48 -18.91 0.26
C GLU A 159 -1.68 -17.62 0.43
N VAL A 160 -1.58 -17.14 1.68
CA VAL A 160 -0.85 -15.90 1.97
C VAL A 160 0.65 -16.17 1.80
N PRO A 161 1.35 -15.47 0.87
CA PRO A 161 2.76 -15.71 0.65
C PRO A 161 3.61 -15.43 1.90
N PRO A 162 4.77 -16.09 2.08
CA PRO A 162 5.66 -15.82 3.20
C PRO A 162 6.24 -14.40 3.14
N ILE A 163 6.65 -13.83 4.28
CA ILE A 163 7.16 -12.44 4.38
C ILE A 163 8.29 -12.17 3.37
N LYS A 164 9.16 -13.16 3.13
CA LYS A 164 10.26 -13.06 2.16
C LYS A 164 9.78 -12.72 0.74
N ALA A 165 8.65 -13.28 0.31
CA ALA A 165 8.08 -12.99 -1.01
C ALA A 165 7.56 -11.54 -1.09
N TRP A 166 6.94 -11.06 -0.01
CA TRP A 166 6.48 -9.66 0.10
C TRP A 166 7.65 -8.68 0.11
N LEU A 167 8.74 -8.99 0.82
CA LEU A 167 9.96 -8.18 0.79
C LEU A 167 10.58 -8.15 -0.62
N ARG A 168 10.60 -9.28 -1.33
CA ARG A 168 11.08 -9.32 -2.72
C ARG A 168 10.17 -8.54 -3.68
N TYR A 169 8.86 -8.54 -3.42
CA TYR A 169 7.88 -7.79 -4.20
C TYR A 169 8.11 -6.27 -4.14
N ILE A 170 8.68 -5.75 -3.04
CA ILE A 170 9.15 -4.36 -2.94
C ILE A 170 10.19 -4.04 -4.03
N PHE A 171 10.94 -5.02 -4.54
CA PHE A 171 11.95 -4.84 -5.60
C PHE A 171 11.46 -5.20 -7.01
N ASN A 172 10.15 -5.12 -7.27
CA ASN A 172 9.53 -5.34 -8.58
C ASN A 172 9.56 -6.79 -9.08
N VAL A 173 10.02 -7.74 -8.28
CA VAL A 173 9.86 -9.17 -8.60
C VAL A 173 8.39 -9.53 -8.44
N PRO A 174 7.72 -10.09 -9.46
CA PRO A 174 6.32 -10.49 -9.33
C PRO A 174 6.17 -11.48 -8.17
N MET A 175 5.12 -11.32 -7.37
CA MET A 175 4.64 -12.44 -6.57
C MET A 175 4.12 -13.46 -7.58
N ASP A 176 4.41 -14.76 -7.40
CA ASP A 176 3.86 -15.84 -8.23
C ASP A 176 2.33 -15.88 -8.02
N VAL A 177 1.64 -14.94 -8.65
CA VAL A 177 0.20 -14.92 -8.79
C VAL A 177 -0.04 -15.71 -10.06
N ALA A 178 -0.58 -16.92 -9.94
CA ALA A 178 -0.85 -17.80 -11.07
C ALA A 178 -1.50 -16.99 -12.20
N ASP A 179 -0.75 -16.81 -13.30
CA ASP A 179 -1.03 -15.86 -14.38
C ASP A 179 -2.26 -16.26 -15.23
N SER A 180 -2.98 -17.30 -14.83
CA SER A 180 -4.25 -17.66 -15.44
C SER A 180 -5.06 -18.53 -14.50
N PHE A 181 -6.15 -17.99 -13.94
CA PHE A 181 -7.30 -18.83 -13.63
C PHE A 181 -7.93 -19.22 -14.98
N ARG A 182 -7.37 -20.25 -15.63
CA ARG A 182 -8.10 -20.94 -16.70
C ARG A 182 -9.27 -21.63 -16.01
N PHE A 183 -10.46 -21.05 -16.16
CA PHE A 183 -11.69 -21.79 -15.88
C PHE A 183 -11.72 -22.93 -16.90
N ARG A 184 -11.32 -24.13 -16.48
CA ARG A 184 -11.51 -25.34 -17.26
C ARG A 184 -12.99 -25.66 -17.18
N TYR A 185 -13.74 -25.23 -18.20
CA TYR A 185 -15.15 -25.60 -18.32
C TYR A 185 -15.21 -27.10 -18.62
N ALA A 186 -16.15 -27.82 -17.99
CA ALA A 186 -16.31 -29.26 -18.17
C ALA A 186 -16.51 -29.68 -19.65
N ASP A 187 -16.88 -28.73 -20.51
CA ASP A 187 -17.09 -28.93 -21.93
C ASP A 187 -15.78 -29.12 -22.74
N GLU A 188 -14.61 -28.83 -22.15
CA GLU A 188 -13.30 -29.08 -22.79
C GLU A 188 -12.81 -30.53 -22.64
N GLU A 189 -13.46 -31.36 -21.82
CA GLU A 189 -13.07 -32.76 -21.63
C GLU A 189 -13.46 -33.67 -22.82
N ASN A 190 -14.25 -33.15 -23.77
CA ASN A 190 -14.83 -33.92 -24.86
C ASN A 190 -14.50 -33.42 -26.28
N LYS A 191 -13.47 -32.57 -26.44
CA LYS A 191 -12.95 -32.26 -27.78
C LYS A 191 -11.90 -33.30 -28.17
N PRO A 192 -12.14 -34.12 -29.21
CA PRO A 192 -11.12 -35.02 -29.71
C PRO A 192 -9.91 -34.21 -30.19
N GLU A 193 -8.72 -34.66 -29.81
CA GLU A 193 -7.45 -34.07 -30.22
C GLU A 193 -7.37 -34.02 -31.74
N GLU A 194 -7.55 -32.82 -32.31
CA GLU A 194 -7.33 -32.57 -33.72
C GLU A 194 -5.81 -32.64 -33.95
N LYS A 195 -5.35 -33.80 -34.43
CA LYS A 195 -3.97 -33.99 -34.88
C LYS A 195 -3.70 -33.01 -36.01
N ILE A 196 -2.92 -31.98 -35.72
CA ILE A 196 -2.32 -31.10 -36.71
C ILE A 196 -1.29 -31.95 -37.47
N ASN A 197 -1.68 -32.43 -38.65
CA ASN A 197 -0.75 -32.99 -39.63
C ASN A 197 -0.36 -31.90 -40.63
N GLU A 198 0.96 -31.76 -40.80
CA GLU A 198 1.74 -31.00 -41.79
C GLU A 198 1.72 -29.47 -41.78
#